data_AF-A0A8S4H2J8-F1
#
_entry.id   AF-A0A8S4H2J8-F1
#
_cell.length_a   1.000
_cell.length_b   1.000
_cell.length_c   1.000
_cell.angle_alpha   90.00
_cell.angle_beta   90.00
_cell.angle_gamma   90.00
#
_symmetry.space_group_name_H-M   'P 1'
#
loop_
_entity.id
_entity.type
_entity.pdbx_description
1 polymer ?
#
loop_
_entity_poly.entity_id
_entity_poly.type
_entity_poly.pdbx_seq_one_letter_code
_entity_poly.pdbx_strand_id
1 'polypeptide(L)'
;MALRRAGALLRGAHGAQVEGLGAALGSRGGMFSHAALDRPDAVRPYTGGTEFLGTPANQDELNKKRPISPHVFDIGSLKPHYKMPASAISSITNRVTGVALYGLLAGVGAANLAGMDVNGMIEGFRAAAPVLVFPTKFVLAYPIVYHWMAGVRHLYWDHAKYDNQAQHNSPLEKSTISRNSNMLMAASVLATAGMAVVSI
;
A
#
# COMPACT_ATOMS: atom_id res chain seq x y z
N MET A 1 2.98 -13.34 50.93
CA MET A 1 2.71 -14.43 49.95
C MET A 1 2.01 -13.95 48.66
N ALA A 2 1.23 -12.85 48.69
CA ALA A 2 0.50 -12.33 47.53
C ALA A 2 1.37 -11.65 46.43
N LEU A 3 2.43 -10.90 46.80
CA LEU A 3 3.28 -10.19 45.82
C LEU A 3 4.06 -11.12 44.86
N ARG A 4 4.46 -12.31 45.33
CA ARG A 4 5.14 -13.30 44.49
C ARG A 4 4.24 -13.93 43.43
N ARG A 5 2.91 -13.98 43.68
CA ARG A 5 1.92 -14.50 42.73
C ARG A 5 1.53 -13.47 41.67
N ALA A 6 1.47 -12.19 42.02
CA ALA A 6 1.25 -11.10 41.07
C ALA A 6 2.40 -10.94 40.06
N GLY A 7 3.65 -11.08 40.53
CA GLY A 7 4.84 -11.00 39.67
C GLY A 7 4.99 -12.18 38.69
N ALA A 8 4.39 -13.34 38.98
CA ALA A 8 4.36 -14.49 38.08
C ALA A 8 3.27 -14.35 37.01
N LEU A 9 2.10 -13.81 37.38
CA LEU A 9 0.99 -13.54 36.46
C LEU A 9 1.31 -12.43 35.44
N LEU A 10 1.97 -11.35 35.87
CA LEU A 10 2.41 -10.28 34.96
C LEU A 10 3.51 -10.72 33.99
N ARG A 11 4.40 -11.63 34.43
CA ARG A 11 5.47 -12.19 33.59
C ARG A 11 4.93 -13.20 32.58
N GLY A 12 3.91 -13.98 32.95
CA GLY A 12 3.18 -14.87 32.04
C GLY A 12 2.35 -14.11 31.00
N ALA A 13 1.71 -13.01 31.39
CA ALA A 13 0.92 -12.17 30.49
C ALA A 13 1.80 -11.48 29.43
N HIS A 14 2.98 -10.97 29.81
CA HIS A 14 3.94 -10.42 28.85
C HIS A 14 4.53 -11.49 27.91
N GLY A 15 4.81 -12.70 28.41
CA GLY A 15 5.30 -13.81 27.58
C GLY A 15 4.29 -14.23 26.53
N ALA A 16 3.02 -14.40 26.92
CA ALA A 16 1.94 -14.77 26.00
C ALA A 16 1.66 -13.69 24.94
N GLN A 17 1.83 -12.41 25.29
CA GLN A 17 1.62 -11.30 24.37
C GLN A 17 2.77 -11.14 23.36
N VAL A 18 4.02 -11.46 23.75
CA VAL A 18 5.19 -11.46 22.85
C VAL A 18 5.20 -12.70 21.94
N GLU A 19 4.79 -13.86 22.45
CA GLU A 19 4.60 -15.08 21.63
C GLU A 19 3.43 -14.92 20.65
N GLY A 20 2.32 -14.30 21.07
CA GLY A 20 1.19 -13.98 20.20
C GLY A 20 1.52 -12.92 19.14
N LEU A 21 2.35 -11.93 19.47
CA LEU A 21 2.84 -10.94 18.53
C LEU A 21 3.84 -11.54 17.53
N GLY A 22 4.71 -12.45 17.98
CA GLY A 22 5.62 -13.22 17.13
C GLY A 22 4.87 -14.16 16.16
N ALA A 23 3.82 -14.81 16.62
CA ALA A 23 2.94 -15.64 15.79
C ALA A 23 2.11 -14.81 14.79
N ALA A 24 1.65 -13.61 15.19
CA ALA A 24 0.92 -12.68 14.31
C ALA A 24 1.82 -11.98 13.28
N LEU A 25 3.09 -11.74 13.61
CA LEU A 25 4.11 -11.25 12.68
C LEU A 25 4.59 -12.36 11.71
N GLY A 26 4.68 -13.61 12.18
CA GLY A 26 5.00 -14.78 11.36
C GLY A 26 3.89 -15.15 10.35
N SER A 27 2.62 -14.97 10.70
CA SER A 27 1.50 -15.33 9.80
C SER A 27 1.25 -14.31 8.69
N ARG A 28 1.76 -13.08 8.81
CA ARG A 28 1.64 -12.03 7.78
C ARG A 28 2.75 -12.02 6.73
N GLY A 29 3.84 -12.78 6.93
CA GLY A 29 4.90 -12.97 5.93
C GLY A 29 4.48 -13.83 4.72
N GLY A 30 3.33 -14.49 4.79
CA GLY A 30 2.85 -15.44 3.78
C GLY A 30 2.26 -14.81 2.51
N MET A 31 1.98 -13.50 2.49
CA MET A 31 1.31 -12.87 1.33
C MET A 31 2.26 -12.49 0.20
N PHE A 32 3.57 -12.40 0.47
CA PHE A 32 4.62 -12.15 -0.53
C PHE A 32 5.82 -13.07 -0.32
N SER A 33 5.58 -14.31 0.11
CA SER A 33 6.64 -15.31 0.16
C SER A 33 7.02 -15.73 -1.26
N HIS A 34 8.13 -15.18 -1.79
CA HIS A 34 8.85 -15.81 -2.91
C HIS A 34 9.16 -17.29 -2.63
N ALA A 35 9.24 -17.68 -1.34
CA ALA A 35 9.39 -19.07 -0.90
C ALA A 35 8.20 -20.00 -1.23
N ALA A 36 7.02 -19.48 -1.60
CA ALA A 36 5.92 -20.29 -2.13
C ALA A 36 6.04 -20.54 -3.64
N LEU A 37 6.85 -19.74 -4.34
CA LEU A 37 7.13 -19.87 -5.78
C LEU A 37 8.45 -20.60 -6.06
N ASP A 38 9.35 -20.65 -5.07
CA ASP A 38 10.69 -21.24 -5.18
C ASP A 38 10.82 -22.52 -4.33
N ARG A 39 9.85 -23.44 -4.47
CA ARG A 39 10.01 -24.82 -4.01
C ARG A 39 10.35 -25.69 -5.23
N PRO A 40 11.63 -26.07 -5.43
CA PRO A 40 12.04 -26.89 -6.56
C PRO A 40 11.44 -28.32 -6.53
N ASP A 41 10.85 -28.70 -5.40
CA ASP A 41 10.29 -30.00 -5.06
C ASP A 41 8.77 -29.96 -4.84
N ALA A 42 8.13 -28.79 -4.95
CA ALA A 42 6.68 -28.70 -4.93
C ALA A 42 6.12 -29.13 -6.28
N VAL A 43 6.26 -30.42 -6.59
CA VAL A 43 5.40 -31.11 -7.56
C VAL A 43 3.98 -30.90 -7.06
N ARG A 44 3.29 -29.88 -7.58
CA ARG A 44 1.88 -29.66 -7.27
C ARG A 44 1.17 -30.92 -7.76
N PRO A 45 0.66 -31.78 -6.86
CA PRO A 45 -0.02 -32.99 -7.30
C PRO A 45 -1.20 -32.51 -8.14
N TYR A 46 -1.26 -33.01 -9.36
CA TYR A 46 -2.38 -32.78 -10.24
C TYR A 46 -3.67 -33.14 -9.51
N THR A 47 -4.55 -32.17 -9.29
CA THR A 47 -5.87 -32.38 -8.69
C THR A 47 -6.94 -32.03 -9.73
N GLY A 48 -7.86 -32.98 -9.93
CA GLY A 48 -8.84 -33.00 -11.02
C GLY A 48 -9.85 -31.85 -10.93
N GLY A 49 -9.49 -30.72 -11.55
CA GLY A 49 -10.41 -29.67 -12.01
C GLY A 49 -10.12 -29.21 -13.43
N THR A 50 -9.04 -29.72 -14.04
CA THR A 50 -8.58 -29.44 -15.41
C THR A 50 -8.35 -30.73 -16.21
N GLU A 51 -8.91 -31.85 -15.75
CA GLU A 51 -8.68 -33.17 -16.36
C GLU A 51 -9.12 -33.27 -17.81
N PHE A 52 -10.19 -32.58 -18.16
CA PHE A 52 -10.64 -32.44 -19.53
C PHE A 52 -9.65 -31.69 -20.44
N LEU A 53 -8.82 -30.80 -19.89
CA LEU A 53 -7.86 -29.97 -20.66
C LEU A 53 -6.42 -30.51 -20.62
N GLY A 54 -6.14 -31.49 -19.76
CA GLY A 54 -4.85 -32.19 -19.69
C GLY A 54 -3.68 -31.25 -19.35
N THR A 55 -3.56 -30.84 -18.09
CA THR A 55 -2.39 -30.08 -17.65
C THR A 55 -1.18 -31.02 -17.57
N PRO A 56 -0.13 -30.84 -18.39
CA PRO A 56 0.96 -31.82 -18.49
C PRO A 56 1.86 -31.79 -17.25
N ALA A 57 2.49 -32.93 -16.92
CA ALA A 57 3.36 -33.07 -15.74
C ALA A 57 4.56 -32.10 -15.74
N ASN A 58 4.96 -31.58 -16.90
CA ASN A 58 6.04 -30.60 -17.08
C ASN A 58 5.52 -29.16 -17.30
N GLN A 59 4.34 -28.81 -16.79
CA GLN A 59 3.72 -27.50 -16.96
C GLN A 59 4.65 -26.33 -16.57
N ASP A 60 5.41 -26.46 -15.48
CA ASP A 60 6.28 -25.38 -15.00
C ASP A 60 7.44 -25.10 -15.96
N GLU A 61 8.00 -26.14 -16.58
CA GLU A 61 9.03 -26.00 -17.62
C GLU A 61 8.46 -25.37 -18.89
N LEU A 62 7.22 -25.70 -19.24
CA LEU A 62 6.52 -25.11 -20.38
C LEU A 62 6.17 -23.65 -20.12
N ASN A 63 5.76 -23.30 -18.90
CA ASN A 63 5.45 -21.93 -18.51
C ASN A 63 6.68 -21.02 -18.55
N LYS A 64 7.87 -21.52 -18.17
CA LYS A 64 9.14 -20.79 -18.30
C LYS A 64 9.50 -20.44 -19.75
N LYS A 65 9.05 -21.24 -20.72
CA LYS A 65 9.27 -21.01 -22.16
C LYS A 65 8.24 -20.06 -22.78
N ARG A 66 7.15 -19.75 -22.08
CA ARG A 66 6.09 -18.87 -22.58
C ARG A 66 6.47 -17.41 -22.33
N PRO A 67 6.54 -16.56 -23.36
CA PRO A 67 6.75 -15.14 -23.15
C PRO A 67 5.54 -14.53 -22.43
N ILE A 68 5.81 -13.71 -21.42
CA ILE A 68 4.78 -12.86 -20.81
C ILE A 68 4.52 -11.67 -21.74
N SER A 69 3.25 -11.41 -22.06
CA SER A 69 2.91 -10.24 -22.87
C SER A 69 3.21 -8.96 -22.08
N PRO A 70 3.69 -7.89 -22.75
CA PRO A 70 3.84 -6.58 -22.11
C PRO A 70 2.52 -6.13 -21.47
N HIS A 71 2.59 -5.58 -20.26
CA HIS A 71 1.40 -5.14 -19.52
C HIS A 71 1.51 -3.66 -19.14
N VAL A 72 2.17 -3.35 -18.03
CA VAL A 72 2.27 -1.97 -17.53
C VAL A 72 3.40 -1.24 -18.24
N PHE A 73 4.55 -1.92 -18.39
CA PHE A 73 5.74 -1.40 -19.06
C PHE A 73 6.13 -2.28 -20.24
N ASP A 74 6.81 -1.67 -21.20
CA ASP A 74 7.45 -2.39 -22.29
C ASP A 74 8.57 -3.32 -21.79
N ILE A 75 8.76 -4.43 -22.48
CA ILE A 75 9.84 -5.38 -22.17
C ILE A 75 11.18 -4.70 -22.44
N GLY A 76 12.00 -4.53 -21.39
CA GLY A 76 13.32 -3.91 -21.48
C GLY A 76 13.32 -2.37 -21.47
N SER A 77 12.22 -1.72 -21.09
CA SER A 77 12.14 -0.25 -20.99
C SER A 77 11.13 0.19 -19.93
N LEU A 78 11.37 1.34 -19.28
CA LEU A 78 10.42 1.96 -18.34
C LEU A 78 9.28 2.73 -19.03
N LYS A 79 9.02 2.44 -20.32
CA LYS A 79 7.96 3.08 -21.10
C LYS A 79 6.62 2.42 -20.78
N PRO A 80 5.56 3.17 -20.44
CA PRO A 80 4.24 2.60 -20.25
C PRO A 80 3.72 1.99 -21.56
N HIS A 81 3.31 0.72 -21.51
CA HIS A 81 2.79 0.02 -22.69
C HIS A 81 1.32 0.38 -22.97
N TYR A 82 0.49 0.45 -21.92
CA TYR A 82 -0.91 0.87 -22.03
C TYR A 82 -1.13 2.36 -21.80
N LYS A 83 -2.15 2.90 -22.48
CA LYS A 83 -2.70 4.22 -22.17
C LYS A 83 -3.40 4.18 -20.81
N MET A 84 -2.70 4.61 -19.77
CA MET A 84 -3.22 4.62 -18.39
C MET A 84 -4.40 5.59 -18.26
N PRO A 85 -5.62 5.12 -17.95
CA PRO A 85 -6.72 6.02 -17.64
C PRO A 85 -6.46 6.74 -16.32
N ALA A 86 -7.10 7.90 -16.12
CA ALA A 86 -6.99 8.67 -14.87
C ALA A 86 -7.34 7.83 -13.63
N SER A 87 -8.24 6.85 -13.77
CA SER A 87 -8.59 5.90 -12.71
C SER A 87 -7.42 5.01 -12.28
N ALA A 88 -6.63 4.50 -13.23
CA ALA A 88 -5.46 3.68 -12.96
C ALA A 88 -4.37 4.49 -12.27
N ILE A 89 -4.11 5.71 -12.76
CA ILE A 89 -3.16 6.63 -12.13
C ILE A 89 -3.62 6.94 -10.69
N SER A 90 -4.90 7.24 -10.50
CA SER A 90 -5.45 7.52 -9.17
C SER A 90 -5.28 6.36 -8.18
N SER A 91 -5.46 5.11 -8.64
CA SER A 91 -5.24 3.92 -7.82
C SER A 91 -3.77 3.74 -7.45
N ILE A 92 -2.85 3.92 -8.42
CA ILE A 92 -1.41 3.85 -8.17
C ILE A 92 -0.99 4.92 -7.16
N THR A 93 -1.45 6.16 -7.35
CA THR A 93 -1.16 7.25 -6.40
C THR A 93 -1.63 6.88 -4.99
N ASN A 94 -2.79 6.26 -4.83
CA ASN A 94 -3.27 5.86 -3.49
C ASN A 94 -2.34 4.84 -2.82
N ARG A 95 -1.78 3.90 -3.58
CA ARG A 95 -0.81 2.92 -3.07
C ARG A 95 0.52 3.60 -2.73
N VAL A 96 1.03 4.45 -3.63
CA VAL A 96 2.29 5.17 -3.44
C VAL A 96 2.21 6.08 -2.21
N THR A 97 1.13 6.83 -2.05
CA THR A 97 0.94 7.70 -0.87
C THR A 97 0.83 6.87 0.42
N GLY A 98 0.15 5.72 0.39
CA GLY A 98 0.08 4.82 1.55
C GLY A 98 1.45 4.27 1.96
N VAL A 99 2.26 3.81 1.01
CA VAL A 99 3.64 3.34 1.26
C VAL A 99 4.53 4.48 1.75
N ALA A 100 4.42 5.67 1.16
CA ALA A 100 5.18 6.84 1.58
C ALA A 100 4.84 7.25 3.03
N LEU A 101 3.55 7.25 3.40
CA LEU A 101 3.11 7.54 4.77
C LEU A 101 3.63 6.51 5.76
N TYR A 102 3.54 5.22 5.42
CA TYR A 102 4.09 4.16 6.26
C TYR A 102 5.61 4.34 6.45
N GLY A 103 6.35 4.55 5.36
CA GLY A 103 7.79 4.77 5.41
C GLY A 103 8.18 5.99 6.23
N LEU A 104 7.42 7.09 6.11
CA LEU A 104 7.64 8.31 6.89
C LEU A 104 7.45 8.05 8.40
N LEU A 105 6.31 7.48 8.80
CA LEU A 105 6.02 7.24 10.21
C LEU A 105 6.99 6.21 10.82
N ALA A 106 7.28 5.12 10.09
CA ALA A 106 8.24 4.11 10.53
C ALA A 106 9.65 4.70 10.65
N GLY A 107 10.07 5.52 9.69
CA GLY A 107 11.38 6.18 9.70
C GLY A 107 11.55 7.16 10.86
N VAL A 108 10.57 8.03 11.09
CA VAL A 108 10.57 8.97 12.22
C VAL A 108 10.53 8.22 13.56
N GLY A 109 9.70 7.17 13.67
CA GLY A 109 9.64 6.33 14.86
C GLY A 109 10.97 5.62 15.15
N ALA A 110 11.60 5.05 14.12
CA ALA A 110 12.91 4.40 14.24
C ALA A 110 14.01 5.40 14.59
N ALA A 111 13.98 6.60 14.01
CA ALA A 111 14.92 7.68 14.32
C ALA A 111 14.88 8.07 15.80
N ASN A 112 13.67 8.28 16.32
CA ASN A 112 13.46 8.63 17.72
C ASN A 112 13.91 7.48 18.65
N LEU A 113 13.61 6.23 18.29
CA LEU A 113 14.05 5.07 19.06
C LEU A 113 15.58 4.89 19.06
N ALA A 114 16.26 5.30 17.99
CA ALA A 114 17.72 5.34 17.89
C ALA A 114 18.35 6.53 18.66
N GLY A 115 17.55 7.36 19.33
CA GLY A 115 18.01 8.52 20.10
C GLY A 115 18.32 9.76 19.27
N MET A 116 17.87 9.81 18.01
CA MET A 116 18.00 11.03 17.20
C MET A 116 16.98 12.09 17.64
N ASP A 117 17.45 13.33 17.81
CA ASP A 117 16.59 14.48 18.11
C ASP A 117 15.88 14.96 16.83
N VAL A 118 14.70 14.39 16.59
CA VAL A 118 13.85 14.75 15.43
C VAL A 118 13.47 16.23 15.45
N ASN A 119 13.26 16.82 16.62
CA ASN A 119 12.88 18.23 16.73
C ASN A 119 14.06 19.13 16.34
N GLY A 120 15.25 18.83 16.86
CA GLY A 120 16.50 19.51 16.48
C GLY A 120 16.81 19.39 14.98
N MET A 121 16.52 18.23 14.37
CA MET A 121 16.66 18.05 12.92
C MET A 121 15.71 18.94 12.11
N ILE A 122 14.46 19.10 12.56
CA ILE A 122 13.46 19.95 11.90
C ILE A 122 13.89 21.43 11.99
N GLU A 123 14.30 21.90 13.17
CA GLU A 123 14.76 23.27 13.35
C GLU A 123 16.07 23.53 12.58
N GLY A 124 16.98 22.56 12.56
CA GLY A 124 18.20 22.62 11.75
C GLY A 124 17.91 22.73 10.25
N PHE A 125 16.96 21.94 9.74
CA PHE A 125 16.51 22.03 8.35
C PHE A 125 15.91 23.41 8.04
N ARG A 126 15.05 23.92 8.93
CA ARG A 126 14.43 25.24 8.78
C ARG A 126 15.48 26.36 8.72
N ALA A 127 16.50 26.30 9.56
CA ALA A 127 17.59 27.28 9.60
C ALA A 127 18.49 27.19 8.36
N ALA A 128 18.82 25.97 7.91
CA ALA A 128 19.73 25.74 6.79
C ALA A 128 19.09 26.03 5.42
N ALA A 129 17.79 25.77 5.27
CA ALA A 129 17.10 25.87 3.99
C ALA A 129 15.66 26.44 4.13
N PRO A 130 15.51 27.72 4.55
CA PRO A 130 14.20 28.33 4.78
C PRO A 130 13.30 28.36 3.54
N VAL A 131 13.89 28.49 2.35
CA VAL A 131 13.15 28.47 1.06
C VAL A 131 12.52 27.11 0.79
N LEU A 132 13.11 26.02 1.32
CA LEU A 132 12.60 24.67 1.13
C LEU A 132 11.53 24.27 2.16
N VAL A 133 11.26 25.09 3.18
CA VAL A 133 10.26 24.76 4.20
C VAL A 133 8.88 24.58 3.60
N PHE A 134 8.44 25.51 2.76
CA PHE A 134 7.14 25.43 2.09
C PHE A 134 6.99 24.20 1.18
N PRO A 135 7.89 23.96 0.19
CA PRO A 135 7.75 22.80 -0.68
C PRO A 135 7.86 21.48 0.08
N THR A 136 8.72 21.39 1.10
CA THR A 136 8.80 20.18 1.95
C THR A 136 7.49 19.94 2.70
N LYS A 137 6.88 20.98 3.27
CA LYS A 137 5.56 20.85 3.91
C LYS A 137 4.49 20.39 2.92
N PHE A 138 4.48 20.93 1.71
CA PHE A 138 3.54 20.51 0.67
C PHE A 138 3.74 19.03 0.30
N VAL A 139 4.98 18.61 0.05
CA VAL A 139 5.32 17.22 -0.34
C VAL A 139 4.99 16.23 0.78
N LEU A 140 5.17 16.60 2.05
CA LEU A 140 4.83 15.74 3.19
C LEU A 140 3.32 15.71 3.47
N ALA A 141 2.62 16.83 3.28
CA ALA A 141 1.18 16.92 3.53
C ALA A 141 0.34 16.31 2.39
N TYR A 142 0.81 16.34 1.14
CA TYR A 142 0.07 15.83 -0.01
C TYR A 142 -0.31 14.33 0.12
N PRO A 143 0.61 13.42 0.49
CA PRO A 143 0.27 12.02 0.71
C PRO A 143 -0.83 11.83 1.76
N ILE A 144 -0.83 12.61 2.85
CA ILE A 144 -1.85 12.53 3.91
C ILE A 144 -3.22 12.87 3.33
N VAL A 145 -3.33 14.02 2.68
CA VAL A 145 -4.59 14.53 2.12
C VAL A 145 -5.12 13.60 1.03
N TYR A 146 -4.27 13.27 0.06
CA TYR A 146 -4.66 12.43 -1.06
C TYR A 146 -5.10 11.04 -0.59
N HIS A 147 -4.30 10.38 0.26
CA HIS A 147 -4.59 9.02 0.72
C HIS A 147 -5.88 8.97 1.53
N TRP A 148 -6.14 9.99 2.36
CA TRP A 148 -7.38 10.07 3.13
C TRP A 148 -8.61 10.27 2.22
N MET A 149 -8.59 11.26 1.32
CA MET A 149 -9.71 11.51 0.40
C MET A 149 -9.95 10.33 -0.55
N ALA A 150 -8.87 9.71 -1.06
CA ALA A 150 -8.94 8.50 -1.88
C ALA A 150 -9.51 7.33 -1.07
N GLY A 151 -9.11 7.18 0.20
CA GLY A 151 -9.62 6.19 1.13
C GLY A 151 -11.13 6.32 1.35
N VAL A 152 -11.64 7.54 1.61
CA VAL A 152 -13.08 7.79 1.71
C VAL A 152 -13.82 7.38 0.44
N ARG A 153 -13.26 7.70 -0.73
CA ARG A 153 -13.83 7.27 -2.02
C ARG A 153 -13.86 5.75 -2.16
N HIS A 154 -12.79 5.05 -1.76
CA HIS A 154 -12.75 3.59 -1.76
C HIS A 154 -13.80 2.99 -0.82
N LEU A 155 -13.93 3.53 0.41
CA LEU A 155 -14.97 3.10 1.34
C LEU A 155 -16.37 3.31 0.77
N TYR A 156 -16.63 4.45 0.11
CA TYR A 156 -17.89 4.68 -0.59
C TYR A 156 -18.14 3.62 -1.67
N TRP A 157 -17.11 3.28 -2.46
CA TRP A 157 -17.24 2.25 -3.49
C TRP A 157 -17.46 0.85 -2.93
N ASP A 158 -16.87 0.53 -1.79
CA ASP A 158 -16.99 -0.79 -1.16
C ASP A 158 -18.35 -0.98 -0.47
N HIS A 159 -18.99 0.10 -0.02
CA HIS A 159 -20.28 0.06 0.69
C HIS A 159 -21.49 0.41 -0.19
N ALA A 160 -21.27 0.96 -1.39
CA ALA A 160 -22.35 1.26 -2.31
C ALA A 160 -23.00 -0.02 -2.86
N LYS A 161 -24.33 -0.02 -2.94
CA LYS A 161 -25.08 -1.05 -3.66
C LYS A 161 -25.14 -0.68 -5.13
N TYR A 162 -24.66 -1.58 -5.98
CA TYR A 162 -24.73 -1.41 -7.43
C TYR A 162 -25.88 -2.24 -7.97
N ASP A 163 -26.80 -1.58 -8.69
CA ASP A 163 -27.82 -2.26 -9.47
C ASP A 163 -27.18 -2.87 -10.73
N ASN A 164 -27.99 -3.52 -11.57
CA ASN A 164 -27.57 -4.09 -12.83
C ASN A 164 -26.82 -3.06 -13.70
N GLN A 165 -25.61 -3.42 -14.14
CA GLN A 165 -24.72 -2.56 -14.92
C GLN A 165 -25.30 -2.12 -16.27
N ALA A 166 -26.45 -2.68 -16.69
CA ALA A 166 -27.16 -2.29 -17.89
C ALA A 166 -27.76 -0.87 -17.82
N GLN A 167 -27.98 -0.32 -16.62
CA GLN A 167 -28.63 0.98 -16.44
C GLN A 167 -27.67 2.18 -16.55
N HIS A 168 -26.36 1.95 -16.69
CA HIS A 168 -25.34 3.00 -16.83
C HIS A 168 -25.42 4.17 -15.84
N ASN A 169 -25.93 3.91 -14.64
CA ASN A 169 -26.14 4.89 -13.57
C ASN A 169 -25.21 4.66 -12.36
N SER A 170 -24.27 3.72 -12.48
CA SER A 170 -23.37 3.35 -11.40
C SER A 170 -22.30 4.42 -11.16
N PRO A 171 -21.90 4.66 -9.89
CA PRO A 171 -20.69 5.42 -9.55
C PRO A 171 -19.41 4.86 -10.18
N LEU A 172 -19.44 3.59 -10.59
CA LEU A 172 -18.34 2.87 -11.22
C LEU A 172 -18.33 2.98 -12.75
N GLU A 173 -19.19 3.82 -13.33
CA GLU A 173 -19.14 4.10 -14.75
C GLU A 173 -17.83 4.78 -15.17
N LYS A 174 -17.32 4.44 -16.36
CA LYS A 174 -16.00 4.90 -16.82
C LYS A 174 -15.87 6.43 -16.81
N SER A 175 -16.93 7.13 -17.24
CA SER A 175 -16.96 8.59 -17.28
C SER A 175 -16.99 9.20 -15.88
N THR A 176 -17.79 8.62 -14.98
CA THR A 176 -17.91 9.03 -13.57
C THR A 176 -16.60 8.81 -12.82
N ILE A 177 -15.98 7.63 -12.95
CA ILE A 177 -14.70 7.33 -12.32
C ILE A 177 -13.61 8.27 -12.85
N SER A 178 -13.55 8.52 -14.16
CA SER A 178 -12.54 9.40 -14.73
C SER A 178 -12.68 10.84 -14.22
N ARG A 179 -13.92 11.34 -14.14
CA ARG A 179 -14.22 12.68 -13.60
C ARG A 179 -13.86 12.76 -12.12
N ASN A 180 -14.33 11.79 -11.32
CA ASN A 180 -14.04 11.72 -9.90
C ASN A 180 -12.52 11.64 -9.65
N SER A 181 -11.78 10.85 -10.44
CA SER A 181 -10.32 10.73 -10.31
C SER A 181 -9.60 12.06 -10.56
N ASN A 182 -9.99 12.79 -11.62
CA ASN A 182 -9.44 14.11 -11.90
C ASN A 182 -9.79 15.11 -10.80
N MET A 183 -11.04 15.11 -10.33
CA MET A 183 -11.49 15.98 -9.24
C MET A 183 -10.75 15.67 -7.93
N LEU A 184 -10.53 14.40 -7.62
CA LEU A 184 -9.80 13.97 -6.42
C LEU A 184 -8.35 14.46 -6.46
N MET A 185 -7.66 14.31 -7.60
CA MET A 185 -6.29 14.80 -7.76
C MET A 185 -6.22 16.33 -7.66
N ALA A 186 -7.13 17.04 -8.31
CA ALA A 186 -7.16 18.50 -8.24
C ALA A 186 -7.50 19.01 -6.84
N ALA A 187 -8.53 18.45 -6.21
CA ALA A 187 -9.00 18.84 -4.89
C ALA A 187 -7.95 18.56 -3.81
N SER A 188 -7.24 17.44 -3.89
CA SER A 188 -6.15 17.13 -2.95
C SER A 188 -4.99 18.12 -3.08
N VAL A 189 -4.56 18.47 -4.31
CA VAL A 189 -3.52 19.50 -4.51
C VAL A 189 -3.94 20.84 -3.90
N LEU A 190 -5.18 21.29 -4.17
CA LEU A 190 -5.69 22.56 -3.65
C LEU A 190 -5.82 22.54 -2.12
N ALA A 191 -6.34 21.46 -1.55
CA ALA A 191 -6.48 21.29 -0.11
C ALA A 191 -5.10 21.26 0.58
N THR A 192 -4.13 20.55 0.01
CA THR A 192 -2.76 20.54 0.53
C THR A 192 -2.11 21.91 0.44
N ALA A 193 -2.26 22.63 -0.69
CA ALA A 193 -1.73 23.98 -0.83
C ALA A 193 -2.34 24.93 0.21
N GLY A 194 -3.67 24.88 0.38
CA GLY A 194 -4.37 25.66 1.41
C GLY A 194 -3.85 25.38 2.82
N MET A 195 -3.69 24.12 3.20
CA MET A 195 -3.15 23.76 4.52
C MET A 195 -1.66 24.13 4.68
N ALA A 196 -0.86 24.01 3.62
CA ALA A 196 0.56 24.36 3.64
C ALA A 196 0.78 25.86 3.82
N VAL A 197 -0.13 26.70 3.30
CA VAL A 197 -0.11 28.16 3.47
C VAL A 197 -0.63 28.59 4.83
N VAL A 198 -1.71 27.97 5.34
CA VAL A 198 -2.35 28.38 6.60
C VAL A 198 -1.62 27.89 7.84
N SER A 199 -0.93 26.74 7.76
CA SER A 199 -0.02 26.32 8.82
C SER A 199 1.19 27.25 8.83
N ILE A 200 1.24 28.23 9.72
CA ILE A 200 2.44 29.04 9.99
C ILE A 200 3.13 28.47 11.21
#